data_AF-A0AAN9V383-F1
#
_entry.id   AF-A0AAN9V383-F1
#
_cell.length_a   1.000
_cell.length_b   1.000
_cell.length_c   1.000
_cell.angle_alpha   90.00
_cell.angle_beta   90.00
_cell.angle_gamma   90.00
#
_symmetry.space_group_name_H-M   'P 1'
#
loop_
_entity.id
_entity.type
_entity.pdbx_description
1 polymer ?
#
loop_
_entity_poly.entity_id
_entity_poly.type
_entity_poly.pdbx_seq_one_letter_code
_entity_poly.pdbx_strand_id
1 'polypeptide(L)'
;MSPTVKREEEAGAADGAPVDVSSSTETIGMSSPLTTEGPSTTPKPPLMPEVLNKIKEETGLSTPVVISILAGVAVVILVICACCIRRCCRKRRSKDGKKGKGAVDLKSVQLLGSAYKEKVQPDMEELTENAEEGGDEAESKQSEVKLGRIQYKLEYDFNSNSLAVTVIQAEDLPALDMGGTSDPYVKVYLLPDKKKKFETKVHRKTLSPVFNETFTFKNVPYADAMNKTLVFAIFDFDRFSKHDQIGEVKVPLCQVDLAQTIEEWRELQSVEGEGGQENKLGDICFSLRYVPTAGKLTVVILEAKNLKKMDVGGLSDPYVKIALMQNGKRIKKKKTSIKKCTLNPYYNESFTFEVPFEQIQKVNLMVTVVDYDRIGTSEPIGKVVLGYNASGTELRHWSDMLASPRRPIAQWHTLKDPEDDKKD
;
A
#
# COMPACT_ATOMS: atom_id res chain seq x y z
N MET A 1 66.57 11.17 34.16
CA MET A 1 66.76 11.58 32.75
C MET A 1 65.40 11.83 32.14
N SER A 2 64.93 13.08 32.25
CA SER A 2 63.93 13.68 31.34
C SER A 2 64.69 14.19 30.10
N PRO A 3 64.05 14.38 28.92
CA PRO A 3 63.16 15.52 28.63
C PRO A 3 61.89 15.12 27.84
N THR A 4 60.71 15.73 28.03
CA THR A 4 60.19 17.04 27.53
C THR A 4 59.36 16.92 26.23
N VAL A 5 58.04 16.97 26.41
CA VAL A 5 57.02 17.83 25.75
C VAL A 5 57.26 18.26 24.29
N LYS A 6 56.27 18.01 23.42
CA LYS A 6 55.64 19.07 22.60
C LYS A 6 54.23 18.70 22.12
N ARG A 7 53.33 19.62 22.44
CA ARG A 7 51.95 19.85 22.03
C ARG A 7 52.05 20.79 20.84
N GLU A 8 51.38 20.50 19.72
CA GLU A 8 51.06 21.52 18.73
C GLU A 8 49.56 21.48 18.44
N GLU A 9 49.01 22.65 18.69
CA GLU A 9 47.68 23.15 18.45
C GLU A 9 47.88 24.12 17.29
N GLU A 10 47.11 24.00 16.20
CA GLU A 10 46.95 25.13 15.29
C GLU A 10 45.47 25.33 14.97
N ALA A 11 44.97 26.42 15.53
CA ALA A 11 43.76 27.10 15.14
C ALA A 11 44.03 27.88 13.84
N GLY A 12 43.06 27.87 12.93
CA GLY A 12 42.96 28.83 11.82
C GLY A 12 41.56 29.42 11.84
N ALA A 13 41.42 30.58 12.48
CA ALA A 13 40.19 31.35 12.59
C ALA A 13 39.98 32.28 11.37
N ALA A 14 38.70 32.57 11.12
CA ALA A 14 38.10 33.81 10.63
C ALA A 14 38.62 34.46 9.34
N ASP A 15 37.69 34.70 8.40
CA ASP A 15 37.32 36.09 8.20
C ASP A 15 35.84 36.23 7.84
N GLY A 16 35.19 37.18 8.49
CA GLY A 16 33.85 37.63 8.21
C GLY A 16 33.88 39.14 8.29
N ALA A 17 33.36 39.81 7.27
CA ALA A 17 32.96 41.21 7.37
C ALA A 17 31.82 41.50 6.38
N PRO A 18 30.70 42.06 6.88
CA PRO A 18 29.64 42.70 6.10
C PRO A 18 29.96 44.21 5.94
N VAL A 19 28.93 45.06 5.76
CA VAL A 19 28.88 46.53 5.58
C VAL A 19 29.24 47.05 4.18
N ASP A 20 28.56 48.03 3.56
CA ASP A 20 27.73 49.09 4.13
C ASP A 20 26.67 49.63 3.15
N VAL A 21 25.62 50.19 3.75
CA VAL A 21 24.65 51.11 3.15
C VAL A 21 25.23 52.52 3.22
N SER A 22 25.14 53.32 2.16
CA SER A 22 25.12 54.78 2.33
C SER A 22 24.28 55.48 1.27
N SER A 23 23.32 56.24 1.78
CA SER A 23 22.59 57.28 1.08
C SER A 23 23.46 58.54 0.93
N SER A 24 23.25 59.32 -0.12
CA SER A 24 23.38 60.77 -0.03
C SER A 24 22.50 61.48 -1.08
N THR A 25 21.56 62.22 -0.52
CA THR A 25 20.79 63.39 -0.98
C THR A 25 21.53 64.38 -1.89
N GLU A 26 20.77 65.01 -2.79
CA GLU A 26 20.59 66.49 -2.96
C GLU A 26 19.53 66.72 -4.07
N THR A 27 18.29 67.12 -3.76
CA THR A 27 17.71 68.49 -3.59
C THR A 27 17.63 69.41 -4.82
N ILE A 28 16.36 69.73 -5.16
CA ILE A 28 15.79 71.04 -5.58
C ILE A 28 15.82 71.39 -7.08
N GLY A 29 14.62 71.65 -7.62
CA GLY A 29 14.43 72.31 -8.92
C GLY A 29 12.98 72.32 -9.39
N MET A 30 12.16 73.17 -8.78
CA MET A 30 10.74 73.41 -9.07
C MET A 30 10.53 74.12 -10.43
N SER A 31 9.39 73.85 -11.10
CA SER A 31 8.50 74.79 -11.82
C SER A 31 8.08 74.36 -13.25
N SER A 32 6.77 74.13 -13.42
CA SER A 32 6.01 74.18 -14.68
C SER A 32 5.90 75.65 -15.19
N PRO A 33 5.45 75.97 -16.43
CA PRO A 33 4.07 75.69 -16.88
C PRO A 33 3.85 75.38 -18.38
N LEU A 34 2.62 74.95 -18.66
CA LEU A 34 1.93 74.83 -19.96
C LEU A 34 2.16 76.01 -20.92
N THR A 35 2.22 75.74 -22.24
CA THR A 35 1.17 76.19 -23.18
C THR A 35 1.20 75.46 -24.53
N THR A 36 -0.01 75.30 -25.06
CA THR A 36 -0.51 74.80 -26.35
C THR A 36 0.11 75.41 -27.61
N GLU A 37 0.24 74.61 -28.68
CA GLU A 37 -0.39 74.79 -30.02
C GLU A 37 0.06 73.66 -30.99
N GLY A 38 -0.84 73.15 -31.84
CA GLY A 38 -0.50 72.28 -32.99
C GLY A 38 -0.61 73.07 -34.30
N PRO A 39 -0.74 72.45 -35.50
CA PRO A 39 -0.14 71.22 -36.05
C PRO A 39 0.71 71.52 -37.33
N SER A 40 1.63 70.64 -37.75
CA SER A 40 2.10 70.65 -39.15
C SER A 40 2.44 69.25 -39.67
N THR A 41 1.72 68.89 -40.74
CA THR A 41 1.70 67.62 -41.45
C THR A 41 2.82 67.54 -42.48
N THR A 42 3.62 66.49 -42.47
CA THR A 42 4.23 65.95 -43.71
C THR A 42 4.12 64.41 -43.69
N PRO A 43 3.49 63.77 -44.69
CA PRO A 43 3.38 62.32 -44.74
C PRO A 43 4.64 61.69 -45.34
N LYS A 44 5.21 60.71 -44.64
CA LYS A 44 6.11 59.70 -45.22
C LYS A 44 5.35 58.90 -46.29
N PRO A 45 5.94 58.63 -47.47
CA PRO A 45 5.27 57.83 -48.50
C PRO A 45 5.09 56.37 -48.05
N PRO A 46 4.09 55.66 -48.59
CA PRO A 46 3.75 54.30 -48.18
C PRO A 46 4.84 53.31 -48.60
N LEU A 47 5.15 52.36 -47.72
CA LEU A 47 6.26 51.38 -47.74
C LEU A 47 6.26 50.38 -48.93
N MET A 48 5.36 50.50 -49.90
CA MET A 48 5.11 49.47 -50.93
C MET A 48 5.93 49.56 -52.24
N PRO A 49 6.31 50.74 -52.78
CA PRO A 49 7.04 50.80 -54.05
C PRO A 49 8.54 50.49 -53.90
N GLU A 50 9.11 50.69 -52.72
CA GLU A 50 10.55 50.52 -52.47
C GLU A 50 10.96 49.05 -52.35
N VAL A 51 10.07 48.22 -51.79
CA VAL A 51 10.26 46.76 -51.67
C VAL A 51 10.16 46.08 -53.04
N LEU A 52 9.25 46.55 -53.90
CA LEU A 52 9.06 45.97 -55.23
C LEU A 52 10.25 46.24 -56.16
N ASN A 53 10.87 47.43 -56.03
CA ASN A 53 12.05 47.80 -56.81
C ASN A 53 13.29 46.99 -56.39
N LYS A 54 13.50 46.75 -55.09
CA LYS A 54 14.61 45.89 -54.60
C LYS A 54 14.51 44.44 -55.09
N ILE A 55 13.29 43.86 -55.09
CA ILE A 55 13.08 42.47 -55.53
C ILE A 55 13.27 42.34 -57.05
N LYS A 56 12.93 43.39 -57.82
CA LYS A 56 13.11 43.42 -59.27
C LYS A 56 14.59 43.44 -59.67
N GLU A 57 15.42 44.17 -58.92
CA GLU A 57 16.86 44.31 -59.18
C GLU A 57 17.64 43.02 -58.87
N GLU A 58 17.25 42.27 -57.83
CA GLU A 58 17.90 41.00 -57.46
C GLU A 58 17.47 39.77 -58.27
N THR A 59 16.29 39.79 -58.90
CA THR A 59 15.72 38.57 -59.53
C THR A 59 15.57 38.64 -61.05
N GLY A 60 15.71 39.81 -61.67
CA GLY A 60 15.62 40.00 -63.13
C GLY A 60 14.24 39.71 -63.74
N LEU A 61 13.20 39.52 -62.92
CA LEU A 61 11.85 39.14 -63.35
C LEU A 61 10.94 40.35 -63.61
N SER A 62 10.08 40.23 -64.62
CA SER A 62 9.13 41.27 -65.02
C SER A 62 8.13 41.61 -63.91
N THR A 63 7.80 42.89 -63.73
CA THR A 63 6.94 43.41 -62.65
C THR A 63 5.60 42.68 -62.47
N PRO A 64 4.83 42.31 -63.52
CA PRO A 64 3.62 41.48 -63.36
C PRO A 64 3.91 40.07 -62.81
N VAL A 65 5.08 39.49 -63.11
CA VAL A 65 5.48 38.17 -62.61
C VAL A 65 5.83 38.23 -61.13
N VAL A 66 6.55 39.26 -60.69
CA VAL A 66 6.85 39.49 -59.27
C VAL A 66 5.58 39.69 -58.46
N ILE A 67 4.62 40.48 -58.98
CA ILE A 67 3.31 40.66 -58.34
C ILE A 67 2.54 39.33 -58.27
N SER A 68 2.60 38.51 -59.31
CA SER A 68 1.95 37.18 -59.34
C SER A 68 2.58 36.20 -58.34
N ILE A 69 3.90 36.24 -58.18
CA ILE A 69 4.63 35.43 -57.19
C ILE A 69 4.29 35.91 -55.77
N LEU A 70 4.29 37.22 -55.52
CA LEU A 70 3.93 37.78 -54.22
C LEU A 70 2.47 37.49 -53.87
N ALA A 71 1.55 37.54 -54.84
CA ALA A 71 0.17 37.13 -54.67
C ALA A 71 0.06 35.62 -54.38
N GLY A 72 0.82 34.79 -55.09
CA GLY A 72 0.90 33.34 -54.85
C GLY A 72 1.43 33.01 -53.46
N VAL A 73 2.49 33.68 -53.02
CA VAL A 73 3.06 33.55 -51.67
C VAL A 73 2.06 34.04 -50.61
N ALA A 74 1.36 35.15 -50.85
CA ALA A 74 0.31 35.63 -49.96
C ALA A 74 -0.85 34.61 -49.84
N VAL A 75 -1.26 33.98 -50.95
CA VAL A 75 -2.28 32.91 -50.93
C VAL A 75 -1.76 31.68 -50.18
N VAL A 76 -0.50 31.28 -50.36
CA VAL A 76 0.11 30.16 -49.62
C VAL A 76 0.20 30.49 -48.13
N ILE A 77 0.59 31.71 -47.76
CA ILE A 77 0.60 32.17 -46.36
C ILE A 77 -0.83 32.19 -45.81
N LEU A 78 -1.83 32.66 -46.57
CA LEU A 78 -3.23 32.63 -46.15
C LEU A 78 -3.75 31.20 -45.99
N VAL A 79 -3.34 30.25 -46.83
CA VAL A 79 -3.68 28.83 -46.71
C VAL A 79 -2.96 28.18 -45.53
N ILE A 80 -1.70 28.54 -45.27
CA ILE A 80 -0.96 28.09 -44.08
C ILE A 80 -1.58 28.70 -42.82
N CYS A 81 -1.91 29.98 -42.81
CA CYS A 81 -2.64 30.65 -41.74
C CYS A 81 -4.02 30.02 -41.56
N ALA A 82 -4.77 29.71 -42.61
CA ALA A 82 -6.04 29.02 -42.54
C ALA A 82 -5.88 27.57 -42.06
N CYS A 83 -4.80 26.88 -42.41
CA CYS A 83 -4.45 25.54 -41.92
C CYS A 83 -4.02 25.57 -40.45
N CYS A 84 -3.23 26.57 -40.04
CA CYS A 84 -2.83 26.83 -38.66
C CYS A 84 -4.03 27.25 -37.81
N ILE A 85 -4.93 28.09 -38.33
CA ILE A 85 -6.21 28.43 -37.71
C ILE A 85 -7.10 27.19 -37.67
N ARG A 86 -7.15 26.34 -38.71
CA ARG A 86 -7.95 25.09 -38.69
C ARG A 86 -7.35 24.04 -37.75
N ARG A 87 -6.03 24.01 -37.53
CA ARG A 87 -5.33 23.13 -36.58
C ARG A 87 -5.42 23.66 -35.15
N CYS A 88 -5.32 24.98 -34.94
CA CYS A 88 -5.56 25.68 -33.69
C CYS A 88 -7.04 25.70 -33.30
N CYS A 89 -7.96 25.78 -34.27
CA CYS A 89 -9.41 25.63 -34.12
C CYS A 89 -9.85 24.16 -34.11
N ARG A 90 -9.04 23.17 -34.55
CA ARG A 90 -9.24 21.75 -34.17
C ARG A 90 -8.78 21.49 -32.74
N LYS A 91 -7.70 22.16 -32.30
CA LYS A 91 -7.29 22.19 -30.88
C LYS A 91 -8.26 22.97 -29.99
N ARG A 92 -8.92 24.02 -30.51
CA ARG A 92 -9.94 24.83 -29.81
C ARG A 92 -11.39 24.35 -30.01
N ARG A 93 -11.78 23.66 -31.10
CA ARG A 93 -13.10 22.99 -31.22
C ARG A 93 -13.22 21.70 -30.40
N SER A 94 -12.19 21.34 -29.63
CA SER A 94 -12.34 20.44 -28.48
C SER A 94 -12.84 21.17 -27.22
N LYS A 95 -13.10 22.49 -27.28
CA LYS A 95 -13.57 23.31 -26.16
C LYS A 95 -14.58 24.34 -26.67
N ASP A 96 -15.78 24.27 -26.10
CA ASP A 96 -16.96 25.11 -26.36
C ASP A 96 -17.79 24.80 -27.60
N GLY A 97 -18.89 24.07 -27.36
CA GLY A 97 -20.03 24.05 -28.27
C GLY A 97 -20.78 22.73 -28.47
N LYS A 98 -20.70 21.73 -27.57
CA LYS A 98 -21.75 20.71 -27.46
C LYS A 98 -22.27 20.63 -26.03
N LYS A 99 -23.24 21.52 -25.73
CA LYS A 99 -24.22 21.29 -24.67
C LYS A 99 -24.84 19.91 -24.88
N GLY A 100 -24.82 19.10 -23.83
CA GLY A 100 -25.46 17.78 -23.77
C GLY A 100 -24.55 16.60 -24.08
N LYS A 101 -23.44 16.43 -23.34
CA LYS A 101 -22.87 15.10 -23.07
C LYS A 101 -22.29 15.05 -21.66
N GLY A 102 -23.08 14.47 -20.76
CA GLY A 102 -22.67 13.94 -19.46
C GLY A 102 -22.07 14.96 -18.51
N ALA A 103 -22.85 15.94 -18.04
CA ALA A 103 -22.68 16.28 -16.63
C ALA A 103 -22.94 14.96 -15.89
N VAL A 104 -21.87 14.33 -15.42
CA VAL A 104 -22.00 13.18 -14.53
C VAL A 104 -22.67 13.73 -13.28
N ASP A 105 -24.00 13.61 -13.27
CA ASP A 105 -24.81 14.08 -12.16
C ASP A 105 -24.31 13.33 -10.94
N LEU A 106 -23.95 14.06 -9.89
CA LEU A 106 -23.44 13.46 -8.67
C LEU A 106 -24.48 12.46 -8.12
N LYS A 107 -25.77 12.73 -8.35
CA LYS A 107 -26.86 11.80 -8.05
C LYS A 107 -26.77 10.52 -8.86
N SER A 108 -26.37 10.55 -10.14
CA SER A 108 -26.20 9.34 -10.95
C SER A 108 -25.09 8.43 -10.43
N VAL A 109 -23.99 9.00 -9.91
CA VAL A 109 -22.89 8.23 -9.28
C VAL A 109 -23.34 7.64 -7.96
N GLN A 110 -24.07 8.43 -7.18
CA GLN A 110 -24.58 8.02 -5.88
C GLN A 110 -25.69 6.97 -6.00
N LEU A 111 -26.55 7.10 -7.01
CA LEU A 111 -27.56 6.11 -7.39
C LEU A 111 -26.90 4.82 -7.87
N LEU A 112 -25.82 4.92 -8.66
CA LEU A 112 -25.02 3.76 -9.07
C LEU A 112 -24.41 3.05 -7.85
N GLY A 113 -23.84 3.80 -6.90
CA GLY A 113 -23.33 3.27 -5.64
C GLY A 113 -24.42 2.58 -4.83
N SER A 114 -25.60 3.22 -4.71
CA SER A 114 -26.75 2.70 -3.97
C SER A 114 -27.30 1.42 -4.59
N ALA A 115 -27.42 1.36 -5.92
CA ALA A 115 -27.84 0.16 -6.65
C ALA A 115 -26.87 -1.03 -6.45
N TYR A 116 -25.57 -0.75 -6.24
CA TYR A 116 -24.62 -1.80 -5.87
C TYR A 116 -24.77 -2.26 -4.42
N LYS A 117 -25.13 -1.35 -3.51
CA LYS A 117 -25.37 -1.68 -2.11
C LYS A 117 -26.55 -2.65 -1.97
N GLU A 118 -27.61 -2.42 -2.73
CA GLU A 118 -28.78 -3.30 -2.83
C GLU A 118 -28.44 -4.70 -3.37
N LYS A 119 -27.53 -4.81 -4.34
CA LYS A 119 -27.03 -6.11 -4.83
C LYS A 119 -26.22 -6.90 -3.80
N VAL A 120 -25.68 -6.25 -2.77
CA VAL A 120 -24.87 -6.92 -1.73
C VAL A 120 -25.76 -7.55 -0.66
N GLN A 121 -27.03 -7.13 -0.51
CA GLN A 121 -28.04 -7.74 0.37
C GLN A 121 -29.47 -7.42 -0.14
N PRO A 122 -30.28 -8.39 -0.60
CA PRO A 122 -31.72 -8.25 -0.49
C PRO A 122 -32.09 -8.50 0.99
N ASP A 123 -33.04 -7.74 1.52
CA ASP A 123 -33.78 -8.06 2.77
C ASP A 123 -33.19 -7.59 4.12
N MET A 124 -32.75 -6.33 4.24
CA MET A 124 -32.52 -5.70 5.56
C MET A 124 -33.26 -4.36 5.78
N GLU A 125 -34.39 -4.16 5.11
CA GLU A 125 -35.27 -3.00 5.38
C GLU A 125 -36.67 -3.39 5.93
N GLU A 126 -37.12 -4.65 5.82
CA GLU A 126 -38.44 -5.08 6.33
C GLU A 126 -38.47 -5.50 7.82
N LEU A 127 -37.34 -5.54 8.53
CA LEU A 127 -37.29 -5.95 9.94
C LEU A 127 -37.32 -4.79 10.95
N THR A 128 -37.44 -3.54 10.49
CA THR A 128 -37.38 -2.35 11.38
C THR A 128 -38.73 -1.79 11.83
N GLU A 129 -39.87 -2.35 11.37
CA GLU A 129 -41.21 -1.89 11.78
C GLU A 129 -41.92 -2.83 12.77
N ASN A 130 -41.31 -3.93 13.22
CA ASN A 130 -41.93 -4.87 14.19
C ASN A 130 -41.07 -5.15 15.44
N ALA A 131 -40.12 -4.27 15.79
CA ALA A 131 -39.24 -4.46 16.95
C ALA A 131 -39.21 -3.27 17.92
N GLU A 132 -40.28 -2.47 17.97
CA GLU A 132 -40.55 -1.57 19.10
C GLU A 132 -41.42 -2.28 20.14
N GLU A 133 -40.86 -3.26 20.85
CA GLU A 133 -41.22 -3.62 22.24
C GLU A 133 -40.39 -4.84 22.67
N GLY A 134 -39.42 -4.63 23.55
CA GLY A 134 -38.57 -5.69 24.10
C GLY A 134 -37.12 -5.26 24.20
N GLY A 135 -36.84 -4.30 25.07
CA GLY A 135 -35.47 -4.00 25.47
C GLY A 135 -34.92 -5.15 26.29
N ASP A 136 -33.89 -5.81 25.77
CA ASP A 136 -32.83 -6.43 26.55
C ASP A 136 -31.54 -6.37 25.73
N GLU A 137 -30.59 -5.58 26.23
CA GLU A 137 -29.25 -5.40 25.67
C GLU A 137 -28.45 -6.71 25.80
N ALA A 138 -28.56 -7.61 24.83
CA ALA A 138 -27.61 -8.69 24.63
C ALA A 138 -26.42 -8.16 23.79
N GLU A 139 -25.55 -7.42 24.46
CA GLU A 139 -24.21 -7.10 23.99
C GLU A 139 -23.48 -8.41 23.63
N SER A 140 -23.24 -8.65 22.34
CA SER A 140 -22.48 -9.80 21.86
C SER A 140 -21.01 -9.63 22.25
N LYS A 141 -20.67 -9.96 23.50
CA LYS A 141 -19.31 -10.22 23.94
C LYS A 141 -18.85 -11.50 23.26
N GLN A 142 -18.07 -11.35 22.19
CA GLN A 142 -17.21 -12.39 21.68
C GLN A 142 -16.21 -12.70 22.81
N SER A 143 -16.52 -13.68 23.65
CA SER A 143 -15.63 -14.11 24.72
C SER A 143 -14.36 -14.66 24.09
N GLU A 144 -13.25 -13.91 24.19
CA GLU A 144 -11.91 -14.42 23.93
C GLU A 144 -11.75 -15.74 24.71
N VAL A 145 -11.70 -16.86 23.99
CA VAL A 145 -11.43 -18.16 24.59
C VAL A 145 -9.97 -18.10 25.05
N LYS A 146 -9.76 -17.93 26.37
CA LYS A 146 -8.42 -18.01 26.95
C LYS A 146 -7.94 -19.45 26.88
N LEU A 147 -6.88 -19.69 26.11
CA LEU A 147 -6.33 -21.02 25.88
C LEU A 147 -5.28 -21.43 26.92
N GLY A 148 -4.99 -20.56 27.88
CA GLY A 148 -3.98 -20.76 28.92
C GLY A 148 -2.61 -20.26 28.51
N ARG A 149 -1.60 -20.63 29.31
CA ARG A 149 -0.20 -20.23 29.12
C ARG A 149 0.76 -21.37 29.47
N ILE A 150 1.95 -21.33 28.90
CA ILE A 150 3.02 -22.31 29.13
C ILE A 150 4.29 -21.61 29.61
N GLN A 151 4.97 -22.22 30.57
CA GLN A 151 6.28 -21.84 31.05
C GLN A 151 7.34 -22.80 30.50
N TYR A 152 8.39 -22.25 29.92
CA TYR A 152 9.51 -23.02 29.40
C TYR A 152 10.84 -22.37 29.76
N LYS A 153 11.90 -23.17 29.68
CA LYS A 153 13.29 -22.73 29.84
C LYS A 153 14.16 -23.17 28.66
N LEU A 154 14.98 -22.26 28.14
CA LEU A 154 15.91 -22.50 27.04
C LEU A 154 17.35 -22.29 27.48
N GLU A 155 18.22 -23.22 27.13
CA GLU A 155 19.66 -23.15 27.39
C GLU A 155 20.42 -23.63 26.15
N TYR A 156 21.29 -22.79 25.60
CA TYR A 156 22.12 -23.13 24.45
C TYR A 156 23.56 -23.41 24.88
N ASP A 157 24.09 -24.56 24.49
CA ASP A 157 25.47 -24.93 24.72
C ASP A 157 26.30 -24.71 23.44
N PHE A 158 27.15 -23.69 23.46
CA PHE A 158 28.05 -23.34 22.37
C PHE A 158 29.16 -24.37 22.13
N ASN A 159 29.53 -25.16 23.14
CA ASN A 159 30.59 -26.16 23.02
C ASN A 159 30.09 -27.41 22.27
N SER A 160 28.85 -27.83 22.55
CA SER A 160 28.24 -29.01 21.92
C SER A 160 27.31 -28.69 20.75
N ASN A 161 27.10 -27.39 20.44
CA ASN A 161 26.11 -26.92 19.46
C ASN A 161 24.74 -27.57 19.68
N SER A 162 24.25 -27.51 20.92
CA SER A 162 22.98 -28.12 21.29
C SER A 162 22.07 -27.16 22.04
N LEU A 163 20.78 -27.24 21.74
CA LEU A 163 19.73 -26.46 22.40
C LEU A 163 18.98 -27.37 23.36
N ALA A 164 19.08 -27.10 24.66
CA ALA A 164 18.26 -27.72 25.69
C ALA A 164 16.98 -26.92 25.88
N VAL A 165 15.84 -27.60 25.78
CA VAL A 165 14.50 -27.04 25.92
C VAL A 165 13.81 -27.76 27.06
N THR A 166 13.51 -27.04 28.14
CA THR A 166 12.79 -27.57 29.29
C THR A 166 11.36 -27.07 29.27
N VAL A 167 10.40 -27.99 29.23
CA VAL A 167 8.98 -27.71 29.42
C VAL A 167 8.71 -27.80 30.93
N ILE A 168 8.41 -26.68 31.57
CA ILE A 168 8.26 -26.61 33.03
C ILE A 168 6.81 -26.96 33.39
N GLN A 169 5.86 -26.10 33.01
CA GLN A 169 4.45 -26.26 33.35
C GLN A 169 3.54 -25.47 32.41
N ALA A 170 2.25 -25.77 32.44
CA ALA A 170 1.20 -24.96 31.82
C ALA A 170 0.13 -24.60 32.86
N GLU A 171 -0.61 -23.53 32.62
CA GLU A 171 -1.67 -23.02 33.49
C GLU A 171 -2.88 -22.57 32.67
N ASP A 172 -4.07 -22.65 33.27
CA ASP A 172 -5.34 -22.19 32.74
C ASP A 172 -5.70 -22.81 31.37
N LEU A 173 -5.37 -24.08 31.16
CA LEU A 173 -5.77 -24.80 29.96
C LEU A 173 -7.30 -24.98 29.91
N PRO A 174 -7.94 -24.94 28.73
CA PRO A 174 -9.35 -25.24 28.59
C PRO A 174 -9.64 -26.72 28.88
N ALA A 175 -10.78 -26.98 29.49
CA ALA A 175 -11.32 -28.32 29.67
C ALA A 175 -11.98 -28.80 28.38
N LEU A 176 -11.42 -29.84 27.75
CA LEU A 176 -11.96 -30.42 26.52
C LEU A 176 -12.69 -31.75 26.78
N ASP A 177 -12.36 -32.47 27.86
CA ASP A 177 -13.08 -33.68 28.24
C ASP A 177 -14.47 -33.38 28.83
N MET A 178 -15.42 -34.29 28.61
CA MET A 178 -16.75 -34.28 29.25
C MET A 178 -16.71 -34.24 30.78
N GLY A 179 -15.55 -34.55 31.39
CA GLY A 179 -15.31 -34.49 32.82
C GLY A 179 -14.93 -33.11 33.38
N GLY A 180 -14.84 -32.07 32.53
CA GLY A 180 -14.41 -30.73 32.96
C GLY A 180 -12.91 -30.63 33.23
N THR A 181 -12.13 -31.56 32.70
CA THR A 181 -10.65 -31.58 32.75
C THR A 181 -10.09 -31.81 31.36
N SER A 182 -8.76 -31.87 31.24
CA SER A 182 -8.06 -32.34 30.06
C SER A 182 -6.92 -33.26 30.51
N ASP A 183 -6.40 -34.08 29.61
CA ASP A 183 -5.21 -34.93 29.74
C ASP A 183 -4.03 -34.33 28.93
N PRO A 184 -3.47 -33.16 29.30
CA PRO A 184 -2.52 -32.43 28.46
C PRO A 184 -1.15 -33.10 28.32
N TYR A 185 -0.58 -32.95 27.12
CA TYR A 185 0.82 -33.22 26.82
C TYR A 185 1.36 -32.25 25.74
N VAL A 186 2.67 -32.02 25.73
CA VAL A 186 3.31 -31.03 24.84
C VAL A 186 4.19 -31.72 23.82
N LYS A 187 4.01 -31.37 22.54
CA LYS A 187 4.95 -31.71 21.46
C LYS A 187 5.90 -30.55 21.23
N VAL A 188 7.19 -30.85 21.21
CA VAL A 188 8.27 -29.87 21.02
C VAL A 188 9.03 -30.20 19.74
N TYR A 189 9.13 -29.24 18.82
CA TYR A 189 9.86 -29.40 17.55
C TYR A 189 10.42 -28.08 17.03
N LEU A 190 11.39 -28.15 16.11
CA LEU A 190 12.03 -26.99 15.49
C LEU A 190 11.60 -26.86 14.02
N LEU A 191 10.94 -25.77 13.66
CA LEU A 191 10.71 -25.44 12.25
C LEU A 191 11.98 -24.88 11.60
N PRO A 192 12.24 -25.18 10.31
CA PRO A 192 11.39 -25.92 9.37
C PRO A 192 11.48 -27.47 9.49
N ASP A 193 12.37 -28.00 10.32
CA ASP A 193 12.61 -29.43 10.46
C ASP A 193 11.52 -30.13 11.31
N LYS A 194 10.38 -30.43 10.68
CA LYS A 194 9.28 -31.18 11.33
C LYS A 194 9.62 -32.66 11.64
N LYS A 195 10.82 -33.17 11.34
CA LYS A 195 11.15 -34.60 11.52
C LYS A 195 11.50 -34.97 12.96
N LYS A 196 12.22 -34.09 13.68
CA LYS A 196 12.60 -34.33 15.08
C LYS A 196 11.54 -33.71 16.00
N LYS A 197 10.70 -34.57 16.56
CA LYS A 197 9.66 -34.20 17.53
C LYS A 197 9.93 -34.89 18.85
N PHE A 198 9.81 -34.15 19.94
CA PHE A 198 9.79 -34.68 21.29
C PHE A 198 8.39 -34.50 21.87
N GLU A 199 8.00 -35.40 22.77
CA GLU A 199 6.69 -35.34 23.42
C GLU A 199 6.91 -35.52 24.93
N THR A 200 6.24 -34.71 25.74
CA THR A 200 6.19 -34.90 27.18
C THR A 200 5.31 -36.09 27.53
N LYS A 201 5.35 -36.50 28.80
CA LYS A 201 4.36 -37.39 29.37
C LYS A 201 2.99 -36.74 29.36
N VAL A 202 1.97 -37.58 29.28
CA VAL A 202 0.57 -37.20 29.42
C VAL A 202 0.24 -37.05 30.90
N HIS A 203 -0.24 -35.88 31.31
CA HIS A 203 -0.74 -35.65 32.66
C HIS A 203 -2.26 -35.75 32.65
N ARG A 204 -2.82 -36.68 33.42
CA ARG A 204 -4.26 -36.92 33.39
C ARG A 204 -5.05 -35.96 34.28
N LYS A 205 -6.21 -35.54 33.80
CA LYS A 205 -7.24 -34.78 34.51
C LYS A 205 -6.71 -33.53 35.19
N THR A 206 -5.98 -32.71 34.45
CA THR A 206 -5.40 -31.46 34.96
C THR A 206 -5.44 -30.35 33.92
N LEU A 207 -5.76 -29.14 34.37
CA LEU A 207 -5.70 -27.91 33.55
C LEU A 207 -4.42 -27.11 33.81
N SER A 208 -3.63 -27.52 34.81
CA SER A 208 -2.34 -26.91 35.16
C SER A 208 -1.27 -28.00 35.33
N PRO A 209 -0.86 -28.67 34.24
CA PRO A 209 0.14 -29.74 34.31
C PRO A 209 1.53 -29.18 34.62
N VAL A 210 2.29 -29.91 35.45
CA VAL A 210 3.71 -29.66 35.73
C VAL A 210 4.52 -30.79 35.11
N PHE A 211 5.22 -30.50 34.02
CA PHE A 211 5.97 -31.48 33.22
C PHE A 211 7.39 -31.66 33.75
N ASN A 212 8.14 -30.57 33.87
CA ASN A 212 9.57 -30.56 34.22
C ASN A 212 10.42 -31.53 33.37
N GLU A 213 10.21 -31.51 32.05
CA GLU A 213 10.91 -32.38 31.11
C GLU A 213 11.86 -31.59 30.21
N THR A 214 13.11 -32.05 30.08
CA THR A 214 14.14 -31.41 29.26
C THR A 214 14.45 -32.24 28.01
N PHE A 215 14.40 -31.59 26.86
CA PHE A 215 14.70 -32.16 25.55
C PHE A 215 15.92 -31.47 24.94
N THR A 216 16.85 -32.25 24.38
CA THR A 216 18.08 -31.70 23.78
C THR A 216 18.09 -31.88 22.26
N PHE A 217 18.04 -30.77 21.53
CA PHE A 217 18.26 -30.74 20.09
C PHE A 217 19.76 -30.67 19.79
N LYS A 218 20.34 -31.82 19.47
CA LYS A 218 21.76 -31.94 19.09
C LYS A 218 22.00 -31.48 17.65
N ASN A 219 23.21 -31.00 17.38
CA ASN A 219 23.68 -30.53 16.07
C ASN A 219 22.84 -29.36 15.54
N VAL A 220 22.65 -28.34 16.36
CA VAL A 220 22.02 -27.07 15.97
C VAL A 220 23.07 -25.98 16.09
N PRO A 221 23.85 -25.70 15.03
CA PRO A 221 24.82 -24.60 15.03
C PRO A 221 24.14 -23.26 15.33
N TYR A 222 24.84 -22.33 15.99
CA TYR A 222 24.27 -21.05 16.41
C TYR A 222 23.71 -20.24 15.22
N ALA A 223 24.42 -20.25 14.08
CA ALA A 223 23.97 -19.60 12.85
C ALA A 223 22.65 -20.19 12.29
N ASP A 224 22.47 -21.51 12.44
CA ASP A 224 21.25 -22.20 11.99
C ASP A 224 20.11 -22.06 13.01
N ALA A 225 20.44 -21.95 14.31
CA ALA A 225 19.48 -21.72 15.37
C ALA A 225 18.68 -20.44 15.10
N MET A 226 19.35 -19.36 14.67
CA MET A 226 18.71 -18.07 14.36
C MET A 226 17.63 -18.16 13.28
N ASN A 227 17.74 -19.13 12.36
CA ASN A 227 16.77 -19.31 11.28
C ASN A 227 15.65 -20.30 11.64
N LYS A 228 15.64 -20.82 12.87
CA LYS A 228 14.67 -21.82 13.35
C LYS A 228 13.63 -21.19 14.27
N THR A 229 12.47 -21.83 14.33
CA THR A 229 11.39 -21.48 15.25
C THR A 229 11.10 -22.69 16.12
N LEU A 230 11.22 -22.53 17.44
CA LEU A 230 10.84 -23.54 18.41
C LEU A 230 9.32 -23.50 18.58
N VAL A 231 8.68 -24.66 18.51
CA VAL A 231 7.23 -24.78 18.65
C VAL A 231 6.90 -25.69 19.82
N PHE A 232 6.04 -25.20 20.69
CA PHE A 232 5.39 -25.97 21.76
C PHE A 232 3.91 -26.12 21.38
N ALA A 233 3.50 -27.32 20.98
CA ALA A 233 2.11 -27.60 20.65
C ALA A 233 1.50 -28.44 21.78
N ILE A 234 0.50 -27.91 22.46
CA ILE A 234 -0.19 -28.59 23.56
C ILE A 234 -1.40 -29.33 23.00
N PHE A 235 -1.47 -30.61 23.32
CA PHE A 235 -2.54 -31.51 22.93
C PHE A 235 -3.23 -32.06 24.17
N ASP A 236 -4.51 -32.35 24.02
CA ASP A 236 -5.29 -33.17 24.92
C ASP A 236 -5.24 -34.63 24.46
N PHE A 237 -4.89 -35.54 25.37
CA PHE A 237 -4.77 -36.96 25.05
C PHE A 237 -6.13 -37.66 25.17
N ASP A 238 -6.58 -38.19 24.04
CA ASP A 238 -7.80 -38.96 23.96
C ASP A 238 -7.55 -40.46 23.76
N ARG A 239 -8.22 -41.29 24.56
CA ARG A 239 -8.06 -42.76 24.47
C ARG A 239 -8.79 -43.38 23.28
N PHE A 240 -9.90 -42.77 22.86
CA PHE A 240 -10.82 -43.35 21.86
C PHE A 240 -11.12 -42.41 20.68
N SER A 241 -10.53 -41.21 20.67
CA SER A 241 -10.68 -40.19 19.63
C SER A 241 -9.31 -39.66 19.19
N LYS A 242 -9.32 -38.80 18.17
CA LYS A 242 -8.13 -38.06 17.76
C LYS A 242 -7.82 -37.02 18.83
N HIS A 243 -6.55 -36.91 19.22
CA HIS A 243 -6.11 -35.92 20.20
C HIS A 243 -6.40 -34.49 19.72
N ASP A 244 -7.03 -33.71 20.58
CA ASP A 244 -7.39 -32.33 20.30
C ASP A 244 -6.22 -31.39 20.60
N GLN A 245 -5.90 -30.50 19.67
CA GLN A 245 -4.84 -29.53 19.91
C GLN A 245 -5.41 -28.31 20.62
N ILE A 246 -5.05 -28.12 21.88
CA ILE A 246 -5.49 -27.01 22.73
C ILE A 246 -4.96 -25.68 22.19
N GLY A 247 -3.66 -25.64 21.89
CA GLY A 247 -2.99 -24.42 21.50
C GLY A 247 -1.52 -24.63 21.16
N GLU A 248 -0.88 -23.60 20.64
CA GLU A 248 0.56 -23.63 20.40
C GLU A 248 1.25 -22.32 20.78
N VAL A 249 2.55 -22.41 21.02
CA VAL A 249 3.46 -21.27 21.15
C VAL A 249 4.60 -21.44 20.16
N LYS A 250 4.81 -20.42 19.33
CA LYS A 250 5.93 -20.33 18.39
C LYS A 250 6.93 -19.29 18.89
N VAL A 251 8.18 -19.72 19.08
CA VAL A 251 9.28 -18.90 19.56
C VAL A 251 10.37 -18.82 18.48
N PRO A 252 10.43 -17.73 17.70
CA PRO A 252 11.51 -17.49 16.76
C PRO A 252 12.83 -17.34 17.53
N LEU A 253 13.79 -18.24 17.30
CA LEU A 253 15.04 -18.22 18.06
C LEU A 253 15.90 -16.98 17.73
N CYS A 254 15.65 -16.28 16.63
CA CYS A 254 16.28 -14.98 16.32
C CYS A 254 15.87 -13.84 17.25
N GLN A 255 14.73 -13.96 17.95
CA GLN A 255 14.25 -12.94 18.90
C GLN A 255 14.73 -13.22 20.34
N VAL A 256 15.49 -14.30 20.51
CA VAL A 256 15.83 -14.90 21.80
C VAL A 256 17.34 -14.82 21.95
N ASP A 257 17.82 -14.19 23.02
CA ASP A 257 19.25 -14.14 23.33
C ASP A 257 19.72 -15.48 23.90
N LEU A 258 20.04 -16.42 23.00
CA LEU A 258 20.50 -17.77 23.35
C LEU A 258 21.82 -17.79 24.15
N ALA A 259 22.53 -16.67 24.28
CA ALA A 259 23.70 -16.59 25.16
C ALA A 259 23.34 -16.65 26.65
N GLN A 260 22.08 -16.41 26.99
CA GLN A 260 21.56 -16.44 28.35
C GLN A 260 20.58 -17.60 28.53
N THR A 261 20.46 -18.07 29.76
CA THR A 261 19.36 -18.95 30.16
C THR A 261 18.07 -18.15 30.16
N ILE A 262 17.09 -18.58 29.37
CA ILE A 262 15.80 -17.89 29.24
C ILE A 262 14.74 -18.73 29.91
N GLU A 263 13.96 -18.12 30.79
CA GLU A 263 12.80 -18.73 31.45
C GLU A 263 11.66 -17.72 31.44
N GLU A 264 10.59 -18.02 30.70
CA GLU A 264 9.46 -17.09 30.54
C GLU A 264 8.14 -17.81 30.35
N TRP A 265 7.06 -17.07 30.60
CA TRP A 265 5.69 -17.48 30.32
C TRP A 265 5.26 -16.97 28.95
N ARG A 266 4.54 -17.80 28.19
CA ARG A 266 3.86 -17.37 26.96
C ARG A 266 2.43 -17.88 26.90
N GLU A 267 1.54 -17.01 26.41
CA GLU A 267 0.14 -17.34 26.17
C GLU A 267 -0.01 -18.25 24.96
N LEU A 268 -0.93 -19.21 25.05
CA LEU A 268 -1.23 -20.15 23.98
C LEU A 268 -2.06 -19.48 22.89
N GLN A 269 -1.72 -19.78 21.64
CA GLN A 269 -2.44 -19.32 20.47
C GLN A 269 -3.34 -20.44 19.92
N SER A 270 -4.52 -20.08 19.41
CA SER A 270 -5.51 -21.03 18.90
C SER A 270 -5.01 -21.74 17.66
N VAL A 271 -5.07 -23.07 17.67
CA VAL A 271 -4.67 -23.93 16.55
C VAL A 271 -5.83 -24.18 15.58
N GLU A 272 -7.07 -23.78 15.93
CA GLU A 272 -8.18 -23.72 14.96
C GLU A 272 -7.84 -22.86 13.72
N GLY A 273 -6.76 -22.08 13.81
CA GLY A 273 -6.12 -21.44 12.68
C GLY A 273 -5.19 -22.31 11.84
N GLU A 274 -4.52 -23.38 12.27
CA GLU A 274 -3.38 -23.96 11.52
C GLU A 274 -3.74 -24.92 10.37
N GLY A 275 -4.98 -25.41 10.30
CA GLY A 275 -5.51 -25.93 9.03
C GLY A 275 -5.84 -24.82 8.01
N GLY A 276 -5.86 -23.56 8.46
CA GLY A 276 -6.27 -22.38 7.69
C GLY A 276 -5.25 -21.22 7.64
N GLN A 277 -4.15 -21.24 8.40
CA GLN A 277 -3.14 -20.18 8.51
C GLN A 277 -1.96 -20.46 7.59
N GLU A 278 -1.68 -21.73 7.24
CA GLU A 278 -0.87 -22.02 6.05
C GLU A 278 -1.57 -21.52 4.76
N ASN A 279 -2.90 -21.32 4.80
CA ASN A 279 -3.75 -20.82 3.70
C ASN A 279 -4.17 -19.34 3.81
N LYS A 280 -4.05 -18.67 4.98
CA LYS A 280 -4.37 -17.24 5.10
C LYS A 280 -3.17 -16.43 4.61
N LEU A 281 -3.37 -15.72 3.50
CA LEU A 281 -2.34 -14.93 2.84
C LEU A 281 -2.10 -13.57 3.53
N GLY A 282 -2.99 -13.20 4.47
CA GLY A 282 -2.98 -11.96 5.25
C GLY A 282 -4.11 -11.00 4.88
N ASP A 283 -4.16 -9.86 5.54
CA ASP A 283 -5.14 -8.80 5.26
C ASP A 283 -4.43 -7.50 4.85
N ILE A 284 -5.05 -6.73 3.97
CA ILE A 284 -4.56 -5.42 3.52
C ILE A 284 -5.62 -4.33 3.73
N CYS A 285 -5.18 -3.18 4.25
CA CYS A 285 -5.99 -1.98 4.40
C CYS A 285 -5.58 -0.92 3.37
N PHE A 286 -6.56 -0.42 2.62
CA PHE A 286 -6.35 0.71 1.73
C PHE A 286 -7.62 1.54 1.63
N SER A 287 -7.46 2.81 1.23
CA SER A 287 -8.59 3.70 0.98
C SER A 287 -8.79 3.99 -0.50
N LEU A 288 -10.05 4.11 -0.88
CA LEU A 288 -10.49 4.48 -2.21
C LEU A 288 -11.23 5.81 -2.17
N ARG A 289 -10.93 6.68 -3.13
CA ARG A 289 -11.61 7.95 -3.34
C ARG A 289 -11.82 8.19 -4.82
N TYR A 290 -13.06 8.36 -5.23
CA TYR A 290 -13.38 8.70 -6.61
C TYR A 290 -13.95 10.12 -6.72
N VAL A 291 -13.43 10.89 -7.69
CA VAL A 291 -13.92 12.22 -8.06
C VAL A 291 -14.44 12.18 -9.49
N PRO A 292 -15.76 12.02 -9.69
CA PRO A 292 -16.36 11.82 -11.02
C PRO A 292 -16.10 12.98 -11.98
N THR A 293 -16.20 14.23 -11.49
CA THR A 293 -16.02 15.45 -12.29
C THR A 293 -14.61 15.55 -12.91
N ALA A 294 -13.60 15.01 -12.22
CA ALA A 294 -12.22 15.02 -12.68
C ALA A 294 -11.78 13.67 -13.28
N GLY A 295 -12.63 12.64 -13.22
CA GLY A 295 -12.27 11.27 -13.55
C GLY A 295 -11.05 10.78 -12.77
N LYS A 296 -10.93 11.13 -11.47
CA LYS A 296 -9.75 10.76 -10.65
C LYS A 296 -10.12 9.70 -9.62
N LEU A 297 -9.46 8.55 -9.71
CA LEU A 297 -9.49 7.48 -8.71
C LEU A 297 -8.19 7.53 -7.91
N THR A 298 -8.28 7.87 -6.63
CA THR A 298 -7.15 7.85 -5.70
C THR A 298 -7.22 6.60 -4.83
N VAL A 299 -6.10 5.89 -4.74
CA VAL A 299 -5.91 4.69 -3.93
C VAL A 299 -4.79 4.98 -2.95
N VAL A 300 -5.06 4.92 -1.65
CA VAL A 300 -4.03 5.08 -0.62
C VAL A 300 -3.81 3.74 0.06
N ILE A 301 -2.63 3.15 -0.13
CA ILE A 301 -2.24 1.92 0.56
C ILE A 301 -1.82 2.31 1.97
N LEU A 302 -2.54 1.83 2.99
CA LEU A 302 -2.30 2.19 4.38
C LEU A 302 -1.30 1.21 4.99
N GLU A 303 -1.74 -0.03 5.21
CA GLU A 303 -0.98 -1.08 5.87
C GLU A 303 -1.47 -2.48 5.49
N ALA A 304 -0.69 -3.50 5.83
CA ALA A 304 -1.11 -4.89 5.78
C ALA A 304 -0.76 -5.58 7.09
N LYS A 305 -1.44 -6.67 7.42
CA LYS A 305 -1.19 -7.45 8.64
C LYS A 305 -1.28 -8.95 8.39
N ASN A 306 -0.60 -9.71 9.24
CA ASN A 306 -0.61 -11.17 9.24
C ASN A 306 -0.29 -11.76 7.85
N LEU A 307 0.64 -11.15 7.11
CA LEU A 307 1.03 -11.65 5.79
C LEU A 307 1.66 -13.04 5.89
N LYS A 308 1.44 -13.88 4.87
CA LYS A 308 2.10 -15.18 4.75
C LYS A 308 3.61 -14.98 4.55
N LYS A 309 4.39 -15.73 5.33
CA LYS A 309 5.85 -15.80 5.24
C LYS A 309 6.24 -16.56 3.96
N MET A 310 7.01 -15.93 3.07
CA MET A 310 7.52 -16.61 1.86
C MET A 310 9.00 -16.96 1.95
N ASP A 311 9.83 -16.18 2.67
CA ASP A 311 11.27 -16.43 2.72
C ASP A 311 11.64 -17.64 3.60
N VAL A 312 12.47 -18.54 3.05
CA VAL A 312 13.07 -19.66 3.79
C VAL A 312 14.18 -19.14 4.71
N GLY A 313 13.80 -18.71 5.91
CA GLY A 313 14.74 -18.25 6.95
C GLY A 313 14.65 -16.76 7.33
N GLY A 314 13.76 -16.00 6.67
CA GLY A 314 13.44 -14.60 7.00
C GLY A 314 11.94 -14.41 7.24
N LEU A 315 11.43 -13.19 7.37
CA LEU A 315 9.97 -12.93 7.30
C LEU A 315 9.55 -12.84 5.83
N SER A 316 9.01 -11.69 5.42
CA SER A 316 8.83 -11.30 4.03
C SER A 316 9.31 -9.86 3.86
N ASP A 317 9.63 -9.47 2.65
CA ASP A 317 9.95 -8.12 2.20
C ASP A 317 8.78 -7.53 1.36
N PRO A 318 7.59 -7.30 1.96
CA PRO A 318 6.39 -7.00 1.19
C PRO A 318 6.39 -5.63 0.52
N TYR A 319 5.90 -5.60 -0.72
CA TYR A 319 5.45 -4.40 -1.42
C TYR A 319 4.15 -4.65 -2.16
N VAL A 320 3.40 -3.59 -2.43
CA VAL A 320 2.08 -3.68 -3.06
C VAL A 320 2.16 -3.21 -4.50
N LYS A 321 1.73 -4.05 -5.44
CA LYS A 321 1.47 -3.70 -6.85
C LYS A 321 0.01 -3.35 -7.03
N ILE A 322 -0.25 -2.21 -7.65
CA ILE A 322 -1.61 -1.73 -7.95
C ILE A 322 -1.74 -1.67 -9.47
N ALA A 323 -2.67 -2.43 -10.03
CA ALA A 323 -2.91 -2.50 -11.46
C ALA A 323 -4.37 -2.14 -11.77
N LEU A 324 -4.57 -1.18 -12.67
CA LEU A 324 -5.88 -0.91 -13.24
C LEU A 324 -6.09 -1.82 -14.45
N MET A 325 -7.12 -2.66 -14.38
CA MET A 325 -7.52 -3.63 -15.39
C MET A 325 -8.72 -3.11 -16.19
N GLN A 326 -8.74 -3.36 -17.50
CA GLN A 326 -9.92 -3.18 -18.35
C GLN A 326 -9.93 -4.27 -19.41
N ASN A 327 -11.07 -4.93 -19.58
CA ASN A 327 -11.24 -6.03 -20.53
C ASN A 327 -10.12 -7.09 -20.41
N GLY A 328 -9.76 -7.47 -19.18
CA GLY A 328 -8.69 -8.44 -18.90
C GLY A 328 -7.25 -7.94 -19.08
N LYS A 329 -7.03 -6.72 -19.58
CA LYS A 329 -5.69 -6.15 -19.81
C LYS A 329 -5.29 -5.15 -18.71
N ARG A 330 -4.03 -5.22 -18.29
CA ARG A 330 -3.41 -4.26 -17.35
C ARG A 330 -3.08 -2.95 -18.07
N ILE A 331 -3.81 -1.86 -17.78
CA ILE A 331 -3.63 -0.55 -18.45
C ILE A 331 -2.54 0.29 -17.76
N LYS A 332 -2.64 0.44 -16.43
CA LYS A 332 -1.71 1.25 -15.63
C LYS A 332 -1.27 0.44 -14.42
N LYS A 333 0.02 0.49 -14.09
CA LYS A 333 0.62 -0.18 -12.93
C LYS A 333 1.35 0.84 -12.06
N LYS A 334 1.22 0.71 -10.75
CA LYS A 334 1.96 1.46 -9.73
C LYS A 334 2.41 0.47 -8.66
N LYS A 335 3.43 0.85 -7.87
CA LYS A 335 3.92 0.03 -6.77
C LYS A 335 4.33 0.90 -5.59
N THR A 336 4.25 0.35 -4.39
CA THR A 336 4.75 0.99 -3.17
C THR A 336 6.26 0.85 -3.02
N SER A 337 6.81 1.48 -1.98
CA SER A 337 8.10 1.11 -1.41
C SER A 337 8.08 -0.34 -0.89
N ILE A 338 9.27 -0.93 -0.79
CA ILE A 338 9.48 -2.26 -0.21
C ILE A 338 9.74 -2.10 1.29
N LYS A 339 9.02 -2.84 2.12
CA LYS A 339 9.24 -2.90 3.57
C LYS A 339 9.96 -4.20 3.86
N LYS A 340 11.13 -4.14 4.49
CA LYS A 340 11.97 -5.33 4.70
C LYS A 340 11.58 -6.05 5.98
N CYS A 341 11.68 -7.38 5.95
CA CYS A 341 11.59 -8.28 7.10
C CYS A 341 10.38 -7.97 8.01
N THR A 342 9.17 -7.91 7.44
CA THR A 342 7.94 -7.63 8.19
C THR A 342 6.73 -8.34 7.58
N LEU A 343 5.84 -8.84 8.44
CA LEU A 343 4.52 -9.37 8.06
C LEU A 343 3.39 -8.37 8.33
N ASN A 344 3.72 -7.19 8.89
CA ASN A 344 2.79 -6.13 9.22
C ASN A 344 3.29 -4.78 8.66
N PRO A 345 3.44 -4.64 7.34
CA PRO A 345 4.02 -3.44 6.74
C PRO A 345 3.08 -2.22 6.80
N TYR A 346 3.64 -1.06 7.13
CA TYR A 346 2.97 0.24 7.03
C TYR A 346 3.54 1.05 5.85
N TYR A 347 2.65 1.50 4.96
CA TYR A 347 3.00 2.22 3.72
C TYR A 347 2.57 3.69 3.77
N ASN A 348 1.26 3.95 3.94
CA ASN A 348 0.64 5.26 3.78
C ASN A 348 1.02 5.97 2.47
N GLU A 349 0.97 5.24 1.35
CA GLU A 349 1.37 5.73 0.03
C GLU A 349 0.15 5.95 -0.88
N SER A 350 0.09 7.13 -1.51
CA SER A 350 -1.04 7.56 -2.35
C SER A 350 -0.76 7.45 -3.84
N PHE A 351 -1.71 6.88 -4.57
CA PHE A 351 -1.63 6.65 -6.00
C PHE A 351 -2.88 7.17 -6.70
N THR A 352 -2.72 7.88 -7.82
CA THR A 352 -3.85 8.40 -8.59
C THR A 352 -3.90 7.80 -9.99
N PHE A 353 -5.10 7.38 -10.39
CA PHE A 353 -5.45 6.91 -11.72
C PHE A 353 -6.49 7.83 -12.34
N GLU A 354 -6.38 8.01 -13.66
CA GLU A 354 -7.37 8.74 -14.46
C GLU A 354 -8.35 7.72 -15.03
N VAL A 355 -9.59 7.77 -14.56
CA VAL A 355 -10.69 6.89 -14.94
C VAL A 355 -11.93 7.77 -15.18
N PRO A 356 -12.29 8.04 -16.45
CA PRO A 356 -13.55 8.70 -16.79
C PRO A 356 -14.74 7.94 -16.23
N PHE A 357 -15.81 8.64 -15.85
CA PHE A 357 -16.98 8.01 -15.22
C PHE A 357 -17.64 6.97 -16.13
N GLU A 358 -17.67 7.20 -17.44
CA GLU A 358 -18.23 6.27 -18.42
C GLU A 358 -17.48 4.92 -18.44
N GLN A 359 -16.27 4.88 -17.91
CA GLN A 359 -15.42 3.69 -17.86
C GLN A 359 -15.36 3.05 -16.47
N ILE A 360 -15.89 3.69 -15.42
CA ILE A 360 -15.72 3.23 -14.03
C ILE A 360 -16.32 1.84 -13.81
N GLN A 361 -17.39 1.49 -14.53
CA GLN A 361 -18.03 0.17 -14.47
C GLN A 361 -17.30 -0.91 -15.29
N LYS A 362 -16.36 -0.51 -16.16
CA LYS A 362 -15.59 -1.40 -17.06
C LYS A 362 -14.18 -1.67 -16.56
N VAL A 363 -13.76 -1.00 -15.48
CA VAL A 363 -12.43 -1.16 -14.90
C VAL A 363 -12.51 -1.98 -13.62
N ASN A 364 -11.46 -2.77 -13.39
CA ASN A 364 -11.22 -3.43 -12.11
C ASN A 364 -9.89 -2.93 -11.55
N LEU A 365 -9.83 -2.71 -10.25
CA LEU A 365 -8.61 -2.38 -9.53
C LEU A 365 -8.06 -3.67 -8.90
N MET A 366 -6.88 -4.08 -9.33
CA MET A 366 -6.17 -5.24 -8.78
C MET A 366 -5.07 -4.74 -7.84
N VAL A 367 -5.13 -5.15 -6.58
CA VAL A 367 -4.14 -4.87 -5.54
C VAL A 367 -3.47 -6.20 -5.20
N THR A 368 -2.16 -6.30 -5.38
CA THR A 368 -1.39 -7.53 -5.16
C THR A 368 -0.26 -7.25 -4.18
N VAL A 369 -0.22 -7.98 -3.08
CA VAL A 369 0.92 -7.99 -2.16
C VAL A 369 1.94 -9.00 -2.68
N VAL A 370 3.18 -8.57 -2.78
CA VAL A 370 4.28 -9.35 -3.37
C VAL A 370 5.45 -9.33 -2.41
N ASP A 371 6.08 -10.49 -2.23
CA ASP A 371 7.34 -10.60 -1.51
C ASP A 371 8.51 -10.26 -2.43
N TYR A 372 9.44 -9.42 -1.97
CA TYR A 372 10.59 -9.02 -2.76
C TYR A 372 11.80 -9.91 -2.45
N ASP A 373 12.10 -10.83 -3.35
CA ASP A 373 13.37 -11.55 -3.31
C ASP A 373 14.53 -10.74 -3.90
N ARG A 374 15.63 -10.64 -3.16
CA ARG A 374 16.89 -10.06 -3.68
C ARG A 374 17.53 -10.93 -4.75
N ILE A 375 17.37 -12.25 -4.65
CA ILE A 375 17.94 -13.25 -5.56
C ILE A 375 16.81 -14.21 -5.93
N GLY A 376 16.26 -14.09 -7.14
CA GLY A 376 15.14 -14.91 -7.60
C GLY A 376 14.00 -14.09 -8.20
N THR A 377 12.83 -14.72 -8.30
CA THR A 377 11.60 -14.09 -8.80
C THR A 377 10.69 -13.72 -7.65
N SER A 378 10.41 -12.43 -7.48
CA SER A 378 9.46 -11.94 -6.46
C SER A 378 8.10 -12.64 -6.54
N GLU A 379 7.70 -13.31 -5.46
CA GLU A 379 6.49 -14.12 -5.42
C GLU A 379 5.26 -13.35 -4.91
N PRO A 380 4.09 -13.47 -5.57
CA PRO A 380 2.87 -12.86 -5.05
C PRO A 380 2.40 -13.60 -3.79
N ILE A 381 2.26 -12.87 -2.68
CA ILE A 381 1.70 -13.38 -1.43
C ILE A 381 0.19 -13.56 -1.59
N GLY A 382 -0.49 -12.55 -2.15
CA GLY A 382 -1.94 -12.58 -2.34
C GLY A 382 -2.46 -11.39 -3.13
N LYS A 383 -3.71 -11.47 -3.59
CA LYS A 383 -4.36 -10.42 -4.39
C LYS A 383 -5.78 -10.13 -3.91
N VAL A 384 -6.24 -8.92 -4.21
CA VAL A 384 -7.63 -8.48 -4.08
C VAL A 384 -8.00 -7.77 -5.38
N VAL A 385 -9.19 -8.06 -5.91
CA VAL A 385 -9.72 -7.43 -7.13
C VAL A 385 -11.02 -6.73 -6.80
N LEU A 386 -11.05 -5.42 -6.97
CA LEU A 386 -12.22 -4.57 -6.78
C LEU A 386 -12.75 -4.11 -8.14
N GLY A 387 -14.05 -3.90 -8.24
CA GLY A 387 -14.69 -3.45 -9.47
C GLY A 387 -16.14 -3.90 -9.53
N TYR A 388 -16.77 -3.67 -10.69
CA TYR A 388 -18.17 -4.04 -10.91
C TYR A 388 -18.42 -5.54 -10.84
N ASN A 389 -17.48 -6.36 -11.34
CA ASN A 389 -17.58 -7.82 -11.35
C ASN A 389 -17.09 -8.47 -10.04
N ALA A 390 -16.72 -7.69 -9.04
CA ALA A 390 -16.31 -8.23 -7.74
C ALA A 390 -17.55 -8.71 -6.95
N SER A 391 -17.32 -9.51 -5.91
CA SER A 391 -18.36 -9.99 -4.99
C SER A 391 -17.98 -9.69 -3.53
N GLY A 392 -18.95 -9.72 -2.63
CA GLY A 392 -18.73 -9.57 -1.19
C GLY A 392 -18.14 -8.21 -0.78
N THR A 393 -17.08 -8.25 0.04
CA THR A 393 -16.44 -7.08 0.65
C THR A 393 -15.83 -6.11 -0.37
N GLU A 394 -15.32 -6.64 -1.47
CA GLU A 394 -14.67 -5.88 -2.54
C GLU A 394 -15.68 -5.06 -3.34
N LEU A 395 -16.84 -5.65 -3.65
CA LEU A 395 -17.95 -4.95 -4.30
C LEU A 395 -18.52 -3.88 -3.36
N ARG A 396 -18.68 -4.19 -2.07
CA ARG A 396 -19.13 -3.22 -1.07
C ARG A 396 -18.21 -2.01 -0.99
N HIS A 397 -16.89 -2.22 -0.89
CA HIS A 397 -15.94 -1.11 -0.84
C HIS A 397 -15.99 -0.24 -2.12
N TRP A 398 -16.15 -0.88 -3.28
CA TRP A 398 -16.30 -0.19 -4.55
C TRP A 398 -17.62 0.59 -4.65
N SER A 399 -18.72 0.01 -4.16
CA SER A 399 -20.05 0.63 -4.03
C SER A 399 -20.00 1.85 -3.12
N ASP A 400 -19.44 1.72 -1.92
CA ASP A 400 -19.34 2.79 -0.93
C ASP A 400 -18.49 3.96 -1.44
N MET A 401 -17.42 3.68 -2.19
CA MET A 401 -16.61 4.70 -2.87
C MET A 401 -17.43 5.51 -3.89
N LEU A 402 -18.33 4.86 -4.66
CA LEU A 402 -19.19 5.53 -5.64
C LEU A 402 -20.36 6.26 -4.97
N ALA A 403 -20.93 5.68 -3.92
CA ALA A 403 -22.01 6.27 -3.13
C ALA A 403 -21.55 7.53 -2.36
N SER A 404 -20.27 7.59 -1.99
CA SER A 404 -19.67 8.73 -1.27
C SER A 404 -18.64 9.47 -2.13
N PRO A 405 -19.06 10.17 -3.21
CA PRO A 405 -18.13 10.82 -4.11
C PRO A 405 -17.30 11.88 -3.37
N ARG A 406 -16.00 11.97 -3.70
CA ARG A 406 -15.01 12.86 -3.07
C ARG A 406 -14.66 12.55 -1.60
N ARG A 407 -15.24 11.52 -0.98
CA ARG A 407 -14.83 11.04 0.34
C ARG A 407 -13.91 9.83 0.20
N PRO A 408 -12.76 9.79 0.89
CA PRO A 408 -11.98 8.56 1.00
C PRO A 408 -12.71 7.57 1.91
N ILE A 409 -12.89 6.35 1.45
CA ILE A 409 -13.41 5.21 2.22
C ILE A 409 -12.24 4.25 2.43
N ALA A 410 -11.94 3.90 3.68
CA ALA A 410 -10.89 2.95 4.02
C ALA A 410 -11.52 1.64 4.47
N GLN A 411 -10.98 0.52 3.99
CA GLN A 411 -11.51 -0.80 4.34
C GLN A 411 -10.40 -1.86 4.33
N TRP A 412 -10.53 -2.83 5.22
CA TRP A 412 -9.73 -4.05 5.24
C TRP A 412 -10.25 -5.06 4.21
N HIS A 413 -9.34 -5.76 3.54
CA HIS A 413 -9.62 -6.83 2.61
C HIS A 413 -8.71 -8.03 2.91
N THR A 414 -9.28 -9.23 2.93
CA THR A 414 -8.52 -10.46 3.06
C THR A 414 -7.92 -10.86 1.72
N LEU A 415 -6.63 -11.18 1.72
CA LEU A 415 -5.90 -11.56 0.52
C LEU A 415 -6.34 -12.94 0.02
N LYS A 416 -6.60 -13.03 -1.29
CA LYS A 416 -6.97 -14.26 -2.01
C LYS A 416 -5.81 -14.79 -2.84
N ASP A 417 -5.88 -16.08 -3.20
CA ASP A 417 -4.82 -16.75 -3.94
C ASP A 417 -4.58 -16.06 -5.29
N PRO A 418 -3.32 -15.72 -5.64
CA PRO A 418 -3.01 -15.10 -6.92
C PRO A 418 -3.38 -15.96 -8.14
N GLU A 419 -3.54 -17.27 -8.02
CA GLU A 419 -3.75 -18.22 -9.13
C GLU A 419 -5.21 -18.55 -9.47
N ASP A 420 -6.18 -18.18 -8.61
CA ASP A 420 -7.59 -18.59 -8.76
C ASP A 420 -8.30 -18.02 -10.01
N ASP A 421 -7.73 -17.07 -10.75
CA ASP A 421 -8.36 -16.52 -11.97
C ASP A 421 -8.21 -17.42 -13.22
N LYS A 422 -7.63 -18.63 -13.08
CA LYS A 422 -7.40 -19.56 -14.20
C LYS A 422 -8.42 -20.69 -14.33
N LYS A 423 -9.41 -20.77 -13.44
CA LYS A 423 -10.48 -21.76 -13.49
C LYS A 423 -11.80 -21.06 -13.75
N ASP A 424 -12.02 -20.61 -14.98
CA ASP A 424 -13.36 -20.42 -15.58
C ASP A 424 -13.24 -20.32 -17.10
#